data_AF-A0A7R9LT57-F1
#
_entry.id   AF-A0A7R9LT57-F1
#
_cell.length_a   1.000
_cell.length_b   1.000
_cell.length_c   1.000
_cell.angle_alpha   90.00
_cell.angle_beta   90.00
_cell.angle_gamma   90.00
#
_symmetry.space_group_name_H-M   'P 1'
#
loop_
_entity.id
_entity.type
_entity.pdbx_description
1 polymer ?
#
loop_
_entity_poly.entity_id
_entity_poly.type
_entity_poly.pdbx_seq_one_letter_code
_entity_poly.pdbx_strand_id
1 'polypeptide(L)'
;MDNNTRHKKSAHLVCDSGPFIVGTQIEDLAENVYTLPEVVNEIKDENTRQRLQFISYELKYREPSEEDVKAVISFAKKTGDYCQLSATDIKVIALTLRLEKEINGDK
;
A
#
# COMPACT_ATOMS: atom_id res chain seq x y z
N MET A 1 34.79 -4.47 1.77
CA MET A 1 33.58 -4.47 2.62
C MET A 1 32.56 -3.66 1.86
N ASP A 2 31.87 -4.31 0.92
CA ASP A 2 31.01 -3.65 -0.06
C ASP A 2 29.58 -3.64 0.45
N ASN A 3 29.19 -2.56 1.14
CA ASN A 3 27.85 -2.43 1.72
C ASN A 3 27.07 -1.26 1.09
N ASN A 4 27.17 -1.10 -0.22
CA ASN A 4 26.46 -0.06 -0.95
C ASN A 4 25.40 -0.66 -1.89
N THR A 5 24.49 -1.45 -1.33
CA THR A 5 23.20 -1.70 -1.98
C THR A 5 22.34 -0.46 -1.78
N ARG A 6 22.54 0.57 -2.61
CA ARG A 6 21.54 1.65 -2.72
C ARG A 6 20.25 1.01 -3.17
N HIS A 7 19.34 0.75 -2.23
CA HIS A 7 17.97 0.40 -2.59
C HIS A 7 17.44 1.56 -3.45
N LYS A 8 17.17 1.28 -4.72
CA LYS A 8 16.59 2.26 -5.63
C LYS A 8 15.24 2.65 -5.05
N LYS A 9 15.13 3.91 -4.63
CA LYS A 9 13.88 4.50 -4.13
C LYS A 9 12.81 4.39 -5.22
N SER A 10 11.64 3.86 -4.87
CA SER A 10 10.49 3.75 -5.78
C SER A 10 9.82 5.11 -5.95
N ALA A 11 9.36 5.44 -7.15
CA ALA A 11 8.60 6.69 -7.34
C ALA A 11 7.26 6.66 -6.59
N HIS A 12 6.60 5.50 -6.57
CA HIS A 12 5.30 5.28 -5.94
C HIS A 12 5.32 3.99 -5.13
N LEU A 13 4.72 4.02 -3.93
CA LEU A 13 4.60 2.87 -3.05
C LEU A 13 3.22 2.87 -2.40
N VAL A 14 2.54 1.73 -2.46
CA VAL A 14 1.31 1.49 -1.68
C VAL A 14 1.70 0.74 -0.42
N CYS A 15 1.31 1.27 0.74
CA CYS A 15 1.61 0.69 2.04
C CYS A 15 0.37 0.06 2.68
N ASP A 16 0.54 -1.18 3.13
CA ASP A 16 -0.37 -1.86 4.05
C ASP A 16 -0.01 -1.56 5.53
N SER A 17 -0.75 -2.12 6.47
CA SER A 17 -0.61 -1.96 7.93
C SER A 17 0.76 -2.41 8.45
N GLY A 18 1.32 -3.49 7.89
CA GLY A 18 2.55 -4.13 8.36
C GLY A 18 3.75 -3.18 8.49
N PRO A 19 4.15 -2.45 7.43
CA PRO A 19 5.23 -1.46 7.49
C PRO A 19 5.07 -0.42 8.61
N PHE A 20 3.85 0.04 8.87
CA PHE A 20 3.55 0.99 9.95
C PHE A 20 3.74 0.35 11.33
N ILE A 21 3.19 -0.86 11.52
CA ILE A 21 3.29 -1.60 12.79
C ILE A 21 4.75 -1.86 13.16
N VAL A 22 5.56 -2.29 12.18
CA VAL A 22 7.00 -2.56 12.39
C VAL A 22 7.80 -1.27 12.61
N GLY A 23 7.31 -0.13 12.09
CA GLY A 23 8.04 1.15 12.16
C GLY A 23 9.13 1.24 11.09
N THR A 24 8.82 0.79 9.88
CA THR A 24 9.74 0.88 8.74
C THR A 24 9.96 2.35 8.34
N GLN A 25 11.19 2.71 7.97
CA GLN A 25 11.52 4.03 7.41
C GLN A 25 11.01 4.11 5.96
N ILE A 26 9.70 4.33 5.80
CA ILE A 26 9.03 4.32 4.49
C ILE A 26 9.51 5.50 3.63
N GLU A 27 9.91 6.63 4.23
CA GLU A 27 10.47 7.78 3.51
C GLU A 27 11.74 7.45 2.71
N ASP A 28 12.50 6.43 3.11
CA ASP A 28 13.69 5.99 2.40
C ASP A 28 13.35 5.09 1.21
N LEU A 29 12.16 4.48 1.23
CA LEU A 29 11.72 3.50 0.23
C LEU A 29 11.03 4.14 -0.97
N ALA A 30 10.31 5.25 -0.79
CA ALA A 30 9.56 5.87 -1.89
C ALA A 30 9.37 7.38 -1.82
N GLU A 31 9.21 8.01 -2.99
CA GLU A 31 8.92 9.45 -3.09
C GLU A 31 7.46 9.75 -2.79
N ASN A 32 6.54 8.91 -3.29
CA ASN A 32 5.11 9.02 -3.04
C ASN A 32 4.60 7.78 -2.32
N VAL A 33 4.04 7.99 -1.13
CA VAL A 33 3.49 6.93 -0.30
C VAL A 33 1.97 7.03 -0.30
N TYR A 34 1.31 5.93 -0.65
CA TYR A 34 -0.14 5.82 -0.75
C TYR A 34 -0.65 4.77 0.23
N THR A 35 -1.84 4.99 0.76
CA THR A 35 -2.55 3.97 1.54
C THR A 35 -4.05 4.23 1.50
N LEU A 36 -4.78 3.35 2.18
CA LEU A 36 -6.22 3.45 2.39
C LEU A 36 -6.51 3.95 3.81
N PRO A 37 -7.58 4.74 4.00
CA PRO A 37 -8.03 5.10 5.35
C PRO A 37 -8.32 3.87 6.22
N GLU A 38 -8.87 2.79 5.65
CA GLU A 38 -9.17 1.58 6.42
C GLU A 38 -7.92 0.89 6.97
N VAL A 39 -6.81 0.91 6.22
CA VAL A 39 -5.53 0.35 6.67
C VAL A 39 -5.04 1.03 7.93
N VAL A 40 -5.10 2.37 7.98
CA VAL A 40 -4.69 3.14 9.15
C VAL A 40 -5.68 2.97 10.31
N ASN A 41 -6.99 2.90 10.00
CA ASN A 41 -8.03 2.73 11.01
C ASN A 41 -8.01 1.34 11.68
N GLU A 42 -7.49 0.32 11.00
CA GLU A 42 -7.33 -1.03 11.55
C GLU A 42 -6.21 -1.10 12.61
N ILE A 43 -5.26 -0.16 12.58
CA ILE A 43 -4.15 -0.12 13.53
C ILE A 43 -4.66 0.32 14.91
N LYS A 44 -4.71 -0.63 15.84
CA LYS A 44 -5.16 -0.41 17.23
C LYS A 44 -4.02 -0.12 18.22
N ASP A 45 -2.79 -0.46 17.86
CA ASP A 45 -1.63 -0.28 18.72
C ASP A 45 -1.32 1.21 18.95
N GLU A 46 -1.26 1.62 20.21
CA GLU A 46 -1.09 3.03 20.59
C GLU A 46 0.25 3.59 20.14
N ASN A 47 1.33 2.81 20.25
CA ASN A 47 2.66 3.24 19.83
C ASN A 47 2.72 3.49 18.32
N THR A 48 2.09 2.63 17.53
CA THR A 48 1.99 2.78 16.08
C THR A 48 1.15 4.00 15.71
N ARG A 49 0.01 4.22 16.38
CA ARG A 49 -0.83 5.41 16.16
C ARG A 49 -0.10 6.70 16.51
N GLN A 50 0.66 6.74 17.60
CA GLN A 50 1.50 7.89 17.95
C GLN A 50 2.56 8.13 16.87
N ARG A 51 3.28 7.09 16.43
CA ARG A 51 4.27 7.23 15.34
C ARG A 51 3.64 7.82 14.07
N LEU A 52 2.46 7.34 13.68
CA LEU A 52 1.73 7.85 12.51
C LEU A 52 1.32 9.32 12.62
N GLN A 53 1.12 9.85 13.83
CA GLN A 53 0.83 11.29 14.03
C GLN A 53 2.05 12.19 13.78
N PHE A 54 3.27 11.64 13.87
CA PHE A 54 4.52 12.38 13.77
C PHE A 54 5.39 11.92 12.59
N ILE A 55 4.80 11.32 11.56
CA ILE A 55 5.55 10.93 10.35
C ILE A 55 6.14 12.17 9.66
N SER A 56 7.36 12.02 9.16
CA SER A 56 8.15 13.07 8.50
C SER A 56 7.75 13.31 7.03
N TYR A 57 6.87 12.47 6.50
CA TYR A 57 6.47 12.44 5.09
C TYR A 57 4.94 12.51 4.93
N GLU A 58 4.50 12.87 3.73
CA GLU A 58 3.08 12.91 3.39
C GLU A 58 2.55 11.49 3.09
N LEU A 59 1.54 11.06 3.83
CA LEU A 59 0.80 9.83 3.56
C LEU A 59 -0.45 10.15 2.73
N LYS A 60 -0.48 9.71 1.47
CA LYS A 60 -1.55 10.03 0.52
C LYS A 60 -2.66 8.99 0.57
N TYR A 61 -3.81 9.39 1.10
CA TYR A 61 -5.00 8.54 1.10
C TYR A 61 -5.66 8.51 -0.29
N ARG A 62 -5.83 7.32 -0.86
CA ARG A 62 -6.44 7.12 -2.17
C ARG A 62 -7.31 5.87 -2.17
N GLU A 63 -8.47 5.96 -2.79
CA GLU A 63 -9.35 4.80 -3.02
C GLU A 63 -9.15 4.26 -4.45
N PRO A 64 -9.20 2.93 -4.64
CA PRO A 64 -9.31 2.35 -5.97
C PRO A 64 -10.68 2.63 -6.59
N SER A 65 -10.77 2.52 -7.92
CA SER A 65 -12.07 2.54 -8.59
C SER A 65 -12.82 1.22 -8.40
N GLU A 66 -14.15 1.22 -8.55
CA GLU A 66 -14.93 -0.02 -8.52
C GLU A 66 -14.49 -1.03 -9.59
N GLU A 67 -14.03 -0.53 -10.74
CA GLU A 67 -13.54 -1.37 -11.83
C GLU A 67 -12.26 -2.11 -11.43
N ASP A 68 -11.32 -1.42 -10.80
CA ASP A 68 -10.07 -2.02 -10.34
C ASP A 68 -10.34 -3.07 -9.25
N VAL A 69 -11.27 -2.78 -8.33
CA VAL A 69 -11.69 -3.75 -7.31
C VAL A 69 -12.32 -4.99 -7.95
N LYS A 70 -13.22 -4.83 -8.92
CA LYS A 70 -13.83 -5.95 -9.65
C LYS A 70 -12.78 -6.78 -10.42
N ALA A 71 -11.78 -6.12 -11.01
CA ALA A 71 -10.69 -6.79 -11.70
C ALA A 71 -9.88 -7.67 -10.75
N VAL A 72 -9.49 -7.13 -9.59
CA VAL A 72 -8.76 -7.88 -8.55
C VAL A 72 -9.59 -9.04 -8.00
N ILE A 73 -10.87 -8.82 -7.68
CA ILE A 73 -11.76 -9.89 -7.21
C ILE A 73 -11.85 -11.02 -8.24
N SER A 74 -12.03 -10.67 -9.52
CA SER A 74 -12.14 -11.65 -10.60
C SER A 74 -10.85 -12.43 -10.78
N PHE A 75 -9.70 -11.79 -10.60
CA PHE A 75 -8.39 -12.45 -10.65
C PHE A 75 -8.17 -13.36 -9.44
N ALA A 76 -8.40 -12.88 -8.22
CA ALA A 76 -8.27 -13.64 -6.98
C ALA A 76 -9.18 -14.88 -6.93
N LYS A 77 -10.37 -14.81 -7.55
CA LYS A 77 -11.26 -15.97 -7.71
C LYS A 77 -10.70 -17.03 -8.65
N LYS A 78 -9.95 -16.62 -9.69
CA LYS A 78 -9.32 -17.55 -10.64
C LYS A 78 -8.11 -18.26 -10.04
N THR A 79 -7.34 -17.56 -9.20
CA THR A 79 -6.17 -18.13 -8.52
C THR A 79 -6.53 -18.91 -7.25
N GLY A 80 -7.72 -18.66 -6.69
CA GLY A 80 -8.20 -19.30 -5.47
C GLY A 80 -7.90 -18.52 -4.19
N ASP A 81 -7.25 -17.35 -4.30
CA ASP A 81 -6.86 -16.53 -3.15
C ASP A 81 -8.02 -15.75 -2.53
N TYR A 82 -9.13 -15.58 -3.27
CA TYR A 82 -10.26 -14.76 -2.84
C TYR A 82 -10.79 -15.11 -1.44
N CYS A 83 -10.79 -16.39 -1.07
CA CYS A 83 -11.28 -16.84 0.24
C CYS A 83 -10.38 -16.46 1.42
N GLN A 84 -9.11 -16.10 1.15
CA GLN A 84 -8.11 -15.77 2.16
C GLN A 84 -7.87 -14.25 2.28
N LEU A 85 -8.28 -13.48 1.29
CA LEU A 85 -8.10 -12.03 1.27
C LEU A 85 -9.26 -11.31 1.98
N SER A 86 -8.95 -10.37 2.85
CA SER A 86 -9.94 -9.45 3.41
C SER A 86 -10.40 -8.41 2.38
N ALA A 87 -11.45 -7.66 2.70
CA ALA A 87 -11.90 -6.54 1.88
C ALA A 87 -10.80 -5.45 1.75
N THR A 88 -10.07 -5.19 2.84
CA THR A 88 -8.96 -4.23 2.86
C THR A 88 -7.82 -4.70 1.95
N ASP A 89 -7.43 -5.98 2.02
CA ASP A 89 -6.38 -6.55 1.17
C ASP A 89 -6.72 -6.39 -0.32
N ILE A 90 -7.95 -6.71 -0.69
CA ILE A 90 -8.44 -6.55 -2.07
C ILE A 90 -8.35 -5.08 -2.50
N LYS A 91 -8.73 -4.13 -1.64
CA LYS A 91 -8.63 -2.70 -1.94
C LYS A 91 -7.18 -2.23 -2.08
N VAL A 92 -6.25 -2.72 -1.24
CA VAL A 92 -4.81 -2.37 -1.34
C VAL A 92 -4.23 -2.83 -2.68
N ILE A 93 -4.56 -4.06 -3.08
CA ILE A 93 -4.15 -4.61 -4.38
C ILE A 93 -4.79 -3.81 -5.52
N ALA A 94 -6.08 -3.48 -5.41
CA ALA A 94 -6.79 -2.68 -6.41
C ALA A 94 -6.22 -1.25 -6.53
N LEU A 95 -5.80 -0.64 -5.42
CA LEU A 95 -5.15 0.68 -5.44
C LEU A 95 -3.80 0.61 -6.16
N THR A 96 -3.06 -0.49 -5.97
CA THR A 96 -1.82 -0.73 -6.70
C THR A 96 -2.08 -0.83 -8.20
N LEU A 97 -3.10 -1.58 -8.61
CA LEU A 97 -3.52 -1.67 -10.01
C LEU A 97 -3.95 -0.31 -10.58
N ARG A 98 -4.71 0.48 -9.81
CA ARG A 98 -5.15 1.82 -10.21
C ARG A 98 -3.97 2.74 -10.51
N LEU A 99 -2.99 2.79 -9.61
CA LEU A 99 -1.80 3.62 -9.80
C LEU A 99 -0.97 3.16 -10.99
N GLU A 100 -0.82 1.84 -11.18
CA GLU A 100 -0.12 1.28 -12.34
C GLU A 100 -0.75 1.77 -13.65
N LYS A 101 -2.08 1.72 -13.77
CA LYS A 101 -2.81 2.23 -14.95
C LYS A 101 -2.67 3.73 -15.14
N GLU A 102 -2.72 4.52 -14.05
CA GLU A 102 -2.58 5.98 -14.12
C GLU A 102 -1.18 6.42 -14.56
N ILE A 103 -0.15 5.71 -14.10
CA ILE A 103 1.26 6.10 -14.31
C ILE A 103 1.81 5.53 -15.62
N ASN A 104 1.54 4.25 -15.90
CA ASN A 104 2.12 3.53 -17.03
C ASN A 104 1.13 3.29 -18.19
N GLY A 105 -0.15 3.61 -18.00
CA GLY A 105 -1.23 3.36 -18.97
C GLY A 105 -1.80 1.95 -18.90
N ASP A 106 -2.98 1.74 -19.49
CA ASP A 106 -3.51 0.39 -19.73
C ASP A 106 -2.69 -0.26 -20.86
N LYS A 107 -1.93 -1.31 -20.53
CA LYS A 107 -1.30 -2.19 -21.52
C LYS A 107 -2.19 -3.37 -21.88
#